data_AF-A0AAX2DEW3-F1
#
_entry.id   AF-A0AAX2DEW3-F1
#
_cell.length_a   1.000
_cell.length_b   1.000
_cell.length_c   1.000
_cell.angle_alpha   90.00
_cell.angle_beta   90.00
_cell.angle_gamma   90.00
#
_symmetry.space_group_name_H-M   'P 1'
#
loop_
_entity.id
_entity.type
_entity.pdbx_description
1 polymer ?
#
loop_
_entity_poly.entity_id
_entity_poly.type
_entity_poly.pdbx_seq_one_letter_code
_entity_poly.pdbx_strand_id
1 'polypeptide(L)'
;MRFFFVPVMAFVSLLLAGCASAPNDPTLTLQTQKTPAEYAECVIPKLQDSQLNPMVSQTQRSYRIVVPSKVSADNVLEAYKAGNGGKVFIYERHLLASNLLPSSFERAAEDCI
;
A
#
# COMPACT_ATOMS: atom_id res chain seq x y z
N MET A 1 7.79 -17.87 -47.24
CA MET A 1 7.47 -16.60 -46.56
C MET A 1 6.55 -16.72 -45.34
N ARG A 2 5.85 -17.84 -45.10
CA ARG A 2 4.94 -18.02 -43.95
C ARG A 2 5.58 -18.52 -42.63
N PHE A 3 6.77 -19.12 -42.68
CA PHE A 3 7.40 -19.75 -41.50
C PHE A 3 8.19 -18.81 -40.58
N PHE A 4 8.54 -17.61 -41.04
CA PHE A 4 9.28 -16.62 -40.22
C PHE A 4 8.38 -15.72 -39.36
N PHE A 5 7.07 -15.64 -39.64
CA PHE A 5 6.15 -14.78 -38.90
C PHE A 5 5.70 -15.37 -37.55
N VAL A 6 5.70 -16.69 -37.43
CA VAL A 6 5.29 -17.41 -36.22
C VAL A 6 6.24 -17.16 -35.03
N PRO A 7 7.58 -17.25 -35.16
CA PRO A 7 8.48 -17.00 -34.03
C PRO A 7 8.50 -15.53 -33.59
N VAL A 8 8.33 -14.59 -34.54
CA VAL A 8 8.29 -13.14 -34.22
C VAL A 8 7.05 -12.80 -33.41
N MET A 9 5.88 -13.33 -33.80
CA MET A 9 4.64 -13.09 -33.06
C MET A 9 4.69 -13.69 -31.65
N ALA A 10 5.27 -14.89 -31.48
CA ALA A 10 5.47 -15.50 -30.17
C ALA A 10 6.40 -14.67 -29.26
N PHE A 11 7.49 -14.12 -29.81
CA PHE A 11 8.43 -13.28 -29.05
C PHE A 11 7.78 -11.96 -28.59
N VAL A 12 6.98 -11.34 -29.46
CA VAL A 12 6.20 -10.13 -29.12
C VAL A 12 5.21 -10.44 -28.00
N SER A 13 4.50 -11.57 -28.07
CA SER A 13 3.57 -11.97 -27.01
C SER A 13 4.25 -12.20 -25.65
N LEU A 14 5.47 -12.77 -25.61
CA LEU A 14 6.23 -12.93 -24.37
C LEU A 14 6.68 -11.59 -23.77
N LEU A 15 7.09 -10.63 -24.61
CA LEU A 15 7.52 -9.31 -24.14
C LEU A 15 6.37 -8.49 -23.54
N LEU A 16 5.14 -8.68 -24.03
CA LEU A 16 3.96 -7.98 -23.49
C LEU A 16 3.46 -8.57 -22.15
N ALA A 17 3.77 -9.84 -21.84
CA ALA A 17 3.35 -10.47 -20.59
C ALA A 17 4.05 -9.88 -19.35
N GLY A 18 5.20 -9.21 -19.52
CA GLY A 18 5.97 -8.60 -18.43
C GLY A 18 5.34 -7.35 -17.80
N CYS A 19 4.43 -6.67 -18.51
CA CYS A 19 3.87 -5.39 -18.03
C CYS A 19 2.62 -5.53 -17.15
N ALA A 20 2.05 -6.74 -17.01
CA ALA A 20 0.77 -6.95 -16.32
C ALA A 20 0.90 -7.51 -14.89
N SER A 21 2.09 -7.96 -14.48
CA SER A 21 2.28 -8.71 -13.24
C SER A 21 2.98 -7.87 -12.18
N ALA A 22 2.33 -6.81 -11.71
CA ALA A 22 2.62 -6.26 -10.38
C ALA A 22 1.54 -6.80 -9.43
N PRO A 23 1.88 -7.73 -8.52
CA PRO A 23 0.94 -8.14 -7.48
C PRO A 23 0.52 -6.90 -6.68
N ASN A 24 -0.79 -6.72 -6.54
CA ASN A 24 -1.36 -5.61 -5.77
C ASN A 24 -1.65 -6.06 -4.33
N ASP A 25 -0.78 -6.92 -3.81
CA ASP A 25 -0.86 -7.44 -2.46
C ASP A 25 -0.45 -6.35 -1.46
N PRO A 26 -1.09 -6.31 -0.29
CA PRO A 26 -0.69 -5.41 0.77
C PRO A 26 0.71 -5.78 1.27
N THR A 27 1.54 -4.77 1.50
CA THR A 27 2.88 -4.92 2.10
C THR A 27 2.77 -5.48 3.52
N LEU A 28 1.79 -4.98 4.29
CA LEU A 28 1.52 -5.43 5.65
C LEU A 28 0.01 -5.45 5.92
N THR A 29 -0.44 -6.46 6.65
CA THR A 29 -1.83 -6.57 7.09
C THR A 29 -1.87 -6.68 8.60
N LEU A 30 -2.57 -5.76 9.25
CA LEU A 30 -2.66 -5.65 10.70
C LEU A 30 -4.11 -5.84 11.15
N GLN A 31 -4.29 -6.27 12.39
CA GLN A 31 -5.60 -6.39 13.04
C GLN A 31 -5.58 -5.55 14.30
N THR A 32 -6.57 -4.69 14.48
CA THR A 32 -6.73 -3.84 15.66
C THR A 32 -8.10 -4.09 16.29
N GLN A 33 -8.17 -3.93 17.61
CA GLN A 33 -9.45 -3.93 18.33
C GLN A 33 -10.17 -2.57 18.21
N LYS A 34 -9.48 -1.53 17.73
CA LYS A 34 -10.02 -0.18 17.54
C LYS A 34 -10.92 -0.14 16.31
N THR A 35 -11.90 0.75 16.32
CA THR A 35 -12.66 1.05 15.11
C THR A 35 -11.78 1.75 14.08
N PRO A 36 -12.09 1.68 12.77
CA PRO A 36 -11.30 2.35 11.74
C PRO A 36 -11.13 3.86 11.95
N ALA A 37 -12.12 4.51 12.57
CA ALA A 37 -12.07 5.93 12.91
C ALA A 37 -11.05 6.20 14.04
N GLU A 38 -11.15 5.47 15.16
CA GLU A 38 -10.21 5.59 16.28
C GLU A 38 -8.77 5.25 15.86
N TYR A 39 -8.61 4.27 14.97
CA TYR A 39 -7.31 3.92 14.41
C TYR A 39 -6.74 5.07 13.57
N ALA A 40 -7.55 5.68 12.69
CA ALA A 40 -7.12 6.83 11.89
C ALA A 40 -6.74 8.04 12.78
N GLU A 41 -7.51 8.31 13.83
CA GLU A 41 -7.23 9.38 14.80
C GLU A 41 -5.89 9.20 15.51
N CYS A 42 -5.44 7.96 15.74
CA CYS A 42 -4.12 7.67 16.29
C CYS A 42 -2.99 7.82 15.26
N VAL A 43 -3.19 7.33 14.03
CA VAL A 43 -2.14 7.26 13.01
C VAL A 43 -1.85 8.63 12.39
N ILE A 44 -2.88 9.42 12.09
CA ILE A 44 -2.74 10.74 11.44
C ILE A 44 -1.72 11.65 12.15
N PRO A 45 -1.77 11.88 13.48
CA PRO A 45 -0.81 12.75 14.16
C PRO A 45 0.62 12.19 14.10
N LYS A 46 0.82 10.87 14.24
CA LYS A 46 2.16 10.26 14.13
C LYS A 46 2.78 10.42 12.75
N LEU A 47 1.95 10.37 11.70
CA LEU A 47 2.40 10.64 10.33
C LEU A 47 2.81 12.10 10.16
N GLN A 48 2.03 13.03 10.71
CA GLN A 48 2.35 14.47 10.68
C GLN A 48 3.63 14.79 11.46
N ASP A 49 3.84 14.16 12.62
CA ASP A 49 5.08 14.27 13.41
C ASP A 49 6.32 13.79 12.62
N SER A 50 6.12 12.82 11.73
CA SER A 50 7.15 12.32 10.82
C SER A 50 7.35 13.21 9.57
N GLN A 51 6.79 14.42 9.57
CA GLN A 51 6.81 15.38 8.45
C GLN A 51 6.18 14.82 7.16
N LEU A 52 5.26 13.86 7.29
CA LEU A 52 4.47 13.34 6.17
C LEU A 52 3.19 14.17 6.03
N ASN A 53 2.69 14.27 4.80
CA ASN A 53 1.45 15.00 4.50
C ASN A 53 0.31 14.02 4.18
N PRO A 54 -0.33 13.39 5.19
CA PRO A 54 -1.39 12.43 4.95
C PRO A 54 -2.66 13.11 4.42
N MET A 55 -3.20 12.58 3.32
CA MET A 55 -4.52 12.90 2.80
C MET A 55 -5.49 11.81 3.25
N VAL A 56 -6.59 12.20 3.90
CA VAL A 56 -7.58 11.28 4.45
C VAL A 56 -8.83 11.26 3.57
N SER A 57 -9.27 10.07 3.20
CA SER A 57 -10.53 9.82 2.54
C SER A 57 -11.33 8.82 3.37
N GLN A 58 -12.48 9.27 3.87
CA GLN A 58 -13.38 8.45 4.66
C GLN A 58 -14.53 7.94 3.81
N THR A 59 -14.82 6.65 3.91
CA THR A 59 -16.06 6.04 3.39
C THR A 59 -16.92 5.54 4.56
N GLN A 60 -18.12 5.05 4.26
CA GLN A 60 -19.02 4.50 5.28
C GLN A 60 -18.45 3.25 6.00
N ARG A 61 -17.50 2.53 5.39
CA ARG A 61 -16.97 1.25 5.92
C ARG A 61 -15.46 1.18 6.04
N SER A 62 -14.74 2.15 5.48
CA SER A 62 -13.29 2.19 5.50
C SER A 62 -12.76 3.61 5.68
N TYR A 63 -11.57 3.69 6.27
CA TYR A 63 -10.73 4.88 6.31
C TYR A 63 -9.52 4.64 5.42
N ARG A 64 -9.29 5.53 4.46
CA ARG A 64 -8.13 5.48 3.57
C ARG A 64 -7.24 6.69 3.83
N ILE A 65 -5.97 6.45 4.11
CA ILE A 65 -4.95 7.47 4.32
C ILE A 65 -3.92 7.31 3.22
N VAL A 66 -3.70 8.36 2.43
CA VAL A 66 -2.72 8.39 1.34
C VAL A 66 -1.63 9.36 1.71
N VAL A 67 -0.39 8.89 1.73
CA VAL A 67 0.80 9.73 1.97
C VAL A 67 1.58 9.84 0.67
N PRO A 68 1.65 11.05 0.08
CA PRO A 68 2.38 11.25 -1.15
C PRO A 68 3.88 11.07 -0.92
N SER A 69 4.54 10.31 -1.79
CA SER A 69 5.99 10.10 -1.75
C SER A 69 6.69 10.93 -2.81
N LYS A 70 7.82 11.55 -2.47
CA LYS A 70 8.63 12.35 -3.41
C LYS A 70 9.55 11.49 -4.29
N VAL A 71 9.86 10.29 -3.82
CA VAL A 71 10.90 9.41 -4.38
C VAL A 71 10.35 8.09 -4.90
N SER A 72 9.09 7.79 -4.62
CA SER A 72 8.42 6.52 -4.94
C SER A 72 6.95 6.75 -5.21
N ALA A 73 6.21 5.68 -5.48
CA ALA A 73 4.75 5.74 -5.47
C ALA A 73 4.21 6.03 -4.07
N ASP A 74 2.99 6.56 -4.02
CA ASP A 74 2.33 6.95 -2.78
C ASP A 74 2.09 5.75 -1.87
N ASN A 75 2.28 5.97 -0.57
CA ASN A 75 1.97 4.98 0.45
C ASN A 75 0.49 5.09 0.83
N VAL A 76 -0.19 3.96 0.90
CA VAL A 76 -1.63 3.93 1.20
C VAL A 76 -1.88 3.03 2.40
N LEU A 77 -2.69 3.51 3.34
CA LEU A 77 -3.19 2.74 4.47
C LEU A 77 -4.71 2.70 4.38
N GLU A 78 -5.27 1.51 4.46
CA GLU A 78 -6.71 1.27 4.39
C GLU A 78 -7.17 0.50 5.63
N ALA A 79 -7.91 1.16 6.51
CA ALA A 79 -8.53 0.55 7.68
C ALA A 79 -10.00 0.22 7.38
N TYR A 80 -10.37 -1.04 7.51
CA TYR A 80 -11.71 -1.55 7.30
C TYR A 80 -12.35 -1.98 8.61
N LYS A 81 -13.66 -1.78 8.73
CA LYS A 81 -14.42 -2.31 9.87
C LYS A 81 -14.44 -3.85 9.80
N ALA A 82 -13.98 -4.51 10.86
CA ALA A 82 -14.05 -5.95 11.05
C ALA A 82 -14.88 -6.27 12.31
N GLY A 83 -15.41 -7.48 12.43
CA GLY A 83 -16.44 -7.84 13.43
C GLY A 83 -16.24 -7.25 14.83
N ASN A 84 -15.06 -7.45 15.44
CA ASN A 84 -14.72 -6.95 16.78
C ASN A 84 -13.61 -5.87 16.76
N GLY A 85 -13.56 -5.03 15.73
CA GLY A 85 -12.55 -3.98 15.60
C GLY A 85 -12.31 -3.55 14.16
N GLY A 86 -11.06 -3.60 13.73
CA GLY A 86 -10.64 -3.17 12.40
C GLY A 86 -9.55 -4.05 11.81
N LYS A 87 -9.57 -4.18 10.48
CA LYS A 87 -8.48 -4.79 9.71
C LYS A 87 -7.81 -3.70 8.88
N VAL A 88 -6.50 -3.58 9.00
CA VAL A 88 -5.71 -2.53 8.35
C VAL A 88 -4.82 -3.15 7.29
N PHE A 89 -4.85 -2.59 6.09
CA PHE A 89 -3.98 -2.97 4.98
C PHE A 89 -3.06 -1.80 4.66
N ILE A 90 -1.78 -2.09 4.55
CA ILE A 90 -0.73 -1.12 4.28
C ILE A 90 -0.13 -1.48 2.93
N TYR A 91 -0.13 -0.50 2.03
CA TYR A 91 0.47 -0.56 0.71
C TYR A 91 1.62 0.44 0.71
N GLU A 92 2.79 -0.04 1.07
CA GLU A 92 4.03 0.74 1.06
C GLU A 92 4.96 0.24 -0.05
N ARG A 93 5.53 1.19 -0.78
CA ARG A 93 6.52 0.91 -1.83
C ARG A 93 7.90 1.25 -1.29
N HIS A 94 8.56 0.28 -0.70
CA HIS A 94 9.94 0.44 -0.25
C HIS A 94 10.88 0.65 -1.45
N LEU A 95 11.81 1.58 -1.30
CA LEU A 95 12.97 1.66 -2.19
C LEU A 95 13.87 0.46 -1.95
N LEU A 96 14.61 0.03 -2.97
CA LEU A 96 15.42 -1.20 -2.98
C LEU A 96 16.40 -1.33 -1.79
N ALA A 97 16.76 -0.23 -1.11
CA ALA A 97 17.64 -0.21 0.06
C ALA A 97 16.91 -0.14 1.43
N SER A 98 15.58 0.00 1.46
CA SER A 98 14.81 0.33 2.66
C SER A 98 14.16 -0.86 3.38
N ASN A 99 14.33 -2.10 2.90
CA ASN A 99 13.70 -3.28 3.51
C ASN A 99 14.38 -3.76 4.82
N LEU A 100 15.48 -3.13 5.25
CA LEU A 100 16.22 -3.54 6.44
C LEU A 100 15.62 -2.97 7.74
N LEU A 101 14.85 -1.87 7.66
CA LEU A 101 14.29 -1.16 8.79
C LEU A 101 12.83 -0.76 8.49
N PRO A 102 11.92 -0.87 9.46
CA PRO A 102 10.56 -0.35 9.32
C PRO A 102 10.58 1.13 8.97
N SER A 103 9.75 1.54 8.00
CA SER A 103 9.58 2.95 7.64
C SER A 103 8.90 3.73 8.77
N SER A 104 8.99 5.06 8.74
CA SER A 104 8.20 5.89 9.68
C SER A 104 6.69 5.70 9.49
N PHE A 105 6.26 5.34 8.27
CA PHE A 105 4.87 5.04 7.94
C PHE A 105 4.41 3.73 8.59
N GLU A 106 5.19 2.66 8.42
CA GLU A 106 4.94 1.35 9.02
C GLU A 106 4.94 1.43 10.55
N ARG A 107 5.96 2.08 11.15
CA ARG A 107 6.02 2.27 12.62
C ARG A 107 4.83 3.03 13.17
N ALA A 108 4.42 4.11 12.50
CA ALA A 108 3.24 4.88 12.92
C ALA A 108 1.97 4.02 12.90
N ALA A 109 1.86 3.09 11.96
CA ALA A 109 0.74 2.17 11.85
C ALA A 109 0.77 1.07 12.93
N GLU A 110 1.93 0.49 13.22
CA GLU A 110 2.12 -0.55 14.25
C GLU A 110 1.89 -0.01 15.66
N ASP A 111 2.38 1.21 15.96
CA ASP A 111 2.20 1.86 17.26
C ASP A 111 0.72 2.07 17.64
N CYS A 112 -0.16 2.08 16.65
CA CYS A 112 -1.58 2.41 16.80
C CYS A 112 -2.50 1.20 16.81
N ILE A 113 -1.98 -0.04 16.80
CA ILE A 113 -2.82 -1.24 16.90
C ILE A 113 -3.59 -1.32 18.22
#